data_AF-L8DFI8-F1
#
_entry.id   AF-L8DFI8-F1
#
_cell.length_a   1.000
_cell.length_b   1.000
_cell.length_c   1.000
_cell.angle_alpha   90.00
_cell.angle_beta   90.00
_cell.angle_gamma   90.00
#
_symmetry.space_group_name_H-M   'P 1'
#
loop_
_entity.id
_entity.type
_entity.pdbx_description
1 polymer ?
#
loop_
_entity_poly.entity_id
_entity_poly.type
_entity_poly.pdbx_seq_one_letter_code
_entity_poly.pdbx_strand_id
1 'polypeptide(L)'
;MTPSNNGPVSARERARRANAQRLSEAQLCLKNQEQDLISYFDATRDEQRINDDVTSRIERLQRDAEAKLAAAYERRAGALAKLKNRGETYASIAALVDLSVPEATRLVKSTMVSRATAMPDVHPDAEDDASGSRSTEENVEGRRDSAPTATVELSVDGDAGADGEGARSIA
;
A
#
# COMPACT_ATOMS: atom_id res chain seq x y z
N MET A 1 3.92 73.17 14.57
CA MET A 1 5.33 72.93 14.93
C MET A 1 5.40 71.58 15.63
N THR A 2 5.97 70.58 14.98
CA THR A 2 6.23 69.26 15.57
C THR A 2 7.50 69.36 16.41
N PRO A 3 7.48 69.04 17.72
CA PRO A 3 8.71 69.04 18.49
C PRO A 3 9.61 67.87 18.04
N SER A 4 10.71 68.22 17.37
CA SER A 4 11.79 67.31 16.99
C SER A 4 12.47 66.77 18.25
N ASN A 5 12.09 65.57 18.69
CA ASN A 5 12.57 64.93 19.90
C ASN A 5 13.90 64.18 19.69
N ASN A 6 14.89 64.85 19.09
CA ASN A 6 16.20 64.29 18.74
C ASN A 6 17.30 64.69 19.73
N GLY A 7 17.02 64.63 21.03
CA GLY A 7 18.05 64.78 22.08
C GLY A 7 18.88 63.50 22.24
N PRO A 8 20.15 63.59 22.65
CA PRO A 8 20.99 62.41 22.88
C PRO A 8 20.32 61.47 23.89
N VAL A 9 20.04 60.24 23.46
CA VAL A 9 19.39 59.21 24.27
C VAL A 9 20.23 58.98 25.53
N SER A 10 19.68 59.33 26.70
CA SER A 10 20.33 59.12 27.99
C SER A 10 20.76 57.66 28.14
N ALA A 11 21.91 57.41 28.77
CA ALA A 11 22.44 56.07 28.99
C ALA A 11 21.39 55.11 29.60
N ARG A 12 20.50 55.65 30.44
CA ARG A 12 19.37 54.92 31.04
C ARG A 12 18.34 54.46 30.01
N GLU A 13 18.01 55.31 29.05
CA GLU A 13 17.03 55.01 28.00
C GLU A 13 17.60 54.01 26.99
N ARG A 14 18.90 54.09 26.70
CA ARG A 14 19.63 53.08 25.91
C ARG A 14 19.64 51.71 26.61
N ALA A 15 19.91 51.68 27.92
CA ALA A 15 19.89 50.45 28.71
C ALA A 15 18.49 49.80 28.77
N ARG A 16 17.43 50.60 28.91
CA ARG A 16 16.04 50.12 28.83
C ARG A 16 15.72 49.48 27.49
N ARG A 17 16.06 50.14 26.38
CA ARG A 17 15.83 49.60 25.03
C ARG A 17 16.60 48.30 24.79
N ALA A 18 17.87 48.24 25.19
CA ALA A 18 18.66 47.02 25.08
C ALA A 18 18.08 45.85 25.90
N ASN A 19 17.57 46.12 27.11
CA ASN A 19 16.90 45.09 27.90
C ASN A 19 15.56 44.65 27.29
N ALA A 20 14.77 45.59 26.76
CA ALA A 20 13.52 45.26 26.07
C ALA A 20 13.77 44.41 24.81
N GLN A 21 14.81 44.74 24.03
CA GLN A 21 15.23 43.95 22.87
C GLN A 21 15.64 42.53 23.28
N ARG A 22 16.52 42.38 24.29
CA ARG A 22 16.92 41.07 24.81
C ARG A 22 15.73 40.23 25.27
N LEU A 23 14.77 40.85 25.97
CA LEU A 23 13.55 40.16 26.39
C LEU A 23 12.71 39.70 25.20
N SER A 24 12.57 40.55 24.18
CA SER A 24 11.81 40.18 22.96
C SER A 24 12.49 39.07 22.17
N GLU A 25 13.83 39.09 22.04
CA GLU A 25 14.60 38.06 21.37
C GLU A 25 14.53 36.72 22.14
N ALA A 26 14.62 36.77 23.47
CA ALA A 26 14.47 35.59 24.30
C ALA A 26 13.07 34.97 24.16
N GLN A 27 12.02 35.79 24.13
CA GLN A 27 10.66 35.31 23.89
C GLN A 27 10.48 34.70 22.49
N LEU A 28 11.08 35.30 21.46
CA LEU A 28 11.04 34.75 20.11
C LEU A 28 11.78 33.42 20.03
N CYS A 29 12.96 33.33 20.66
CA CYS A 29 13.73 32.10 20.73
C CYS A 29 12.94 30.97 21.40
N LEU A 30 12.28 31.25 22.53
CA LEU A 30 11.43 30.27 23.21
C LEU A 30 10.26 29.78 22.33
N LYS A 31 9.60 30.68 21.60
CA LYS A 31 8.52 30.29 20.68
C LYS A 31 9.01 29.43 19.53
N ASN A 32 10.17 29.76 18.96
CA ASN A 32 10.76 28.94 17.90
C ASN A 32 11.15 27.56 18.44
N GLN A 33 11.75 27.50 19.63
CA GLN A 33 12.08 26.22 20.28
C GLN A 33 10.83 25.38 20.55
N GLU A 34 9.73 25.99 21.02
CA GLU A 34 8.46 25.29 21.22
C GLU A 34 7.94 24.71 19.89
N GLN A 35 7.95 25.49 18.81
CA GLN A 35 7.50 25.04 17.51
C GLN A 35 8.40 23.93 16.94
N ASP A 36 9.71 24.04 17.10
CA ASP A 36 10.68 23.04 16.67
C ASP A 36 10.47 21.71 17.42
N LEU A 37 10.20 21.78 18.73
CA LEU A 37 9.91 20.60 19.55
C LEU A 37 8.58 19.95 19.13
N ILE A 38 7.53 20.72 18.88
CA ILE A 38 6.26 20.20 18.37
C ILE A 38 6.50 19.46 17.05
N SER A 39 7.20 20.10 16.12
CA SER A 39 7.50 19.54 14.80
C SER A 39 8.32 18.24 14.91
N TYR A 40 9.28 18.19 15.83
CA TYR A 40 10.08 17.00 16.11
C TYR A 40 9.22 15.84 16.64
N PHE A 41 8.33 16.10 17.60
CA PHE A 41 7.48 15.05 18.17
C PHE A 41 6.44 14.55 17.16
N ASP A 42 5.87 15.44 16.35
CA ASP A 42 4.96 15.07 15.27
C ASP A 42 5.68 14.20 14.23
N ALA A 43 6.89 14.59 13.80
CA ALA A 43 7.71 13.80 12.90
C ALA A 43 8.06 12.42 13.48
N THR A 44 8.36 12.34 14.79
CA THR A 44 8.65 11.06 15.47
C THR A 44 7.42 10.16 15.50
N ARG A 45 6.23 10.72 15.72
CA ARG A 45 4.97 9.97 15.68
C ARG A 45 4.65 9.48 14.27
N ASP A 46 4.89 10.32 13.27
CA ASP A 46 4.67 9.96 11.87
C ASP A 46 5.65 8.87 11.42
N GLU A 47 6.92 8.94 11.83
CA GLU A 47 7.92 7.89 11.59
C GLU A 47 7.45 6.55 12.15
N GLN A 48 7.01 6.52 13.42
CA GLN A 48 6.50 5.30 14.04
C GLN A 48 5.30 4.74 13.28
N ARG A 49 4.34 5.61 12.93
CA ARG A 49 3.14 5.21 12.18
C ARG A 49 3.49 4.62 10.82
N ILE A 50 4.41 5.25 10.09
CA ILE A 50 4.89 4.76 8.79
C ILE A 50 5.52 3.38 8.95
N ASN A 51 6.37 3.19 9.97
CA ASN A 51 6.98 1.90 10.25
C ASN A 51 5.95 0.80 10.56
N ASP A 52 4.95 1.12 11.39
CA ASP A 52 3.88 0.18 11.74
C ASP A 52 3.03 -0.20 10.51
N ASP A 53 2.69 0.79 9.67
CA ASP A 53 1.93 0.59 8.45
C ASP A 53 2.70 -0.28 7.44
N VAL A 54 4.00 -0.02 7.25
CA VAL A 54 4.87 -0.80 6.35
C VAL A 54 5.02 -2.24 6.86
N THR A 55 5.26 -2.41 8.16
CA THR A 55 5.40 -3.73 8.79
C THR A 55 4.12 -4.56 8.59
N SER A 56 2.96 -3.96 8.89
CA SER A 56 1.66 -4.58 8.70
C SER A 56 1.41 -4.99 7.24
N ARG A 57 1.84 -4.15 6.29
CA ARG A 57 1.70 -4.43 4.86
C ARG A 57 2.60 -5.55 4.39
N ILE A 58 3.86 -5.60 4.87
CA ILE A 58 4.80 -6.67 4.56
C ILE A 58 4.28 -8.00 5.07
N GLU A 59 3.82 -8.06 6.32
CA GLU A 59 3.26 -9.28 6.91
C GLU A 59 2.04 -9.78 6.14
N ARG A 60 1.16 -8.87 5.72
CA ARG A 60 0.00 -9.24 4.89
C ARG A 60 0.44 -9.80 3.54
N LEU A 61 1.38 -9.13 2.86
CA LEU A 61 1.90 -9.58 1.56
C LEU A 61 2.57 -10.96 1.68
N GLN A 62 3.34 -11.19 2.73
CA GLN A 62 3.98 -12.47 3.02
C GLN A 62 2.94 -13.57 3.23
N ARG A 63 1.93 -13.34 4.08
CA ARG A 63 0.83 -14.31 4.28
C ARG A 63 0.08 -14.63 2.99
N ASP A 64 -0.24 -13.61 2.20
CA ASP A 64 -0.94 -13.79 0.92
C ASP A 64 -0.07 -14.55 -0.10
N ALA A 65 1.24 -14.28 -0.13
CA ALA A 65 2.20 -14.99 -0.99
C ALA A 65 2.39 -16.45 -0.55
N GLU A 66 2.52 -16.70 0.76
CA GLU A 66 2.62 -18.04 1.33
C GLU A 66 1.38 -18.86 1.03
N ALA A 67 0.18 -18.29 1.19
CA ALA A 67 -1.08 -18.95 0.85
C ALA A 67 -1.14 -19.31 -0.65
N LYS A 68 -0.74 -18.38 -1.53
CA LYS A 68 -0.69 -18.63 -2.98
C LYS A 68 0.32 -19.72 -3.35
N LEU A 69 1.49 -19.71 -2.71
CA LEU A 69 2.52 -20.74 -2.91
C LEU A 69 2.01 -22.10 -2.41
N ALA A 70 1.41 -22.16 -1.23
CA ALA A 70 0.82 -23.38 -0.68
C ALA A 70 -0.24 -23.96 -1.64
N ALA A 71 -1.18 -23.13 -2.11
CA ALA A 71 -2.20 -23.54 -3.07
C ALA A 71 -1.59 -24.02 -4.41
N ALA A 72 -0.49 -23.41 -4.87
CA ALA A 72 0.22 -23.86 -6.06
C ALA A 72 0.93 -25.21 -5.83
N TYR A 73 1.55 -25.39 -4.66
CA TYR A 73 2.19 -26.65 -4.28
C TYR A 73 1.18 -27.79 -4.18
N GLU A 74 0.01 -27.54 -3.58
CA GLU A 74 -1.08 -28.51 -3.51
C GLU A 74 -1.61 -28.87 -4.90
N ARG A 75 -1.87 -27.88 -5.76
CA ARG A 75 -2.29 -28.13 -7.16
C ARG A 75 -1.26 -28.96 -7.92
N ARG A 76 0.03 -28.61 -7.81
CA ARG A 76 1.12 -29.35 -8.46
C ARG A 76 1.17 -30.79 -7.98
N ALA A 77 1.17 -31.01 -6.67
CA ALA A 77 1.28 -32.35 -6.12
C ALA A 77 0.00 -33.19 -6.38
N GLY A 78 -1.19 -32.55 -6.38
CA GLY A 78 -2.44 -33.18 -6.79
C GLY A 78 -2.45 -33.62 -8.26
N ALA A 79 -1.81 -32.87 -9.16
CA ALA A 79 -1.62 -33.28 -10.55
C ALA A 79 -0.75 -34.54 -10.66
N LEU A 80 0.35 -34.62 -9.90
CA LEU A 80 1.20 -35.82 -9.86
C LEU A 80 0.43 -37.04 -9.32
N ALA A 81 -0.41 -36.85 -8.29
CA ALA A 81 -1.27 -37.91 -7.78
C ALA A 81 -2.31 -38.38 -8.80
N LYS A 82 -2.88 -37.46 -9.59
CA LYS A 82 -3.78 -37.82 -10.71
C LYS A 82 -3.06 -38.65 -11.78
N LEU A 83 -1.81 -38.32 -12.13
CA LEU A 83 -0.99 -39.15 -13.03
C LEU A 83 -0.77 -40.55 -12.43
N LYS A 84 -0.46 -40.63 -11.13
CA LYS A 84 -0.30 -41.91 -10.46
C LYS A 84 -1.57 -42.77 -10.51
N ASN A 85 -2.73 -42.15 -10.32
CA ASN A 85 -4.04 -42.83 -10.40
C ASN A 85 -4.39 -43.32 -11.81
N ARG A 86 -3.84 -42.69 -12.86
CA ARG A 86 -3.99 -43.13 -14.26
C ARG A 86 -3.09 -44.31 -14.63
N GLY A 87 -2.25 -44.78 -13.72
CA GLY A 87 -1.37 -45.94 -13.92
C GLY A 87 0.11 -45.59 -14.14
N GLU A 88 0.48 -44.32 -14.17
CA GLU A 88 1.88 -43.92 -14.34
C GLU A 88 2.77 -44.43 -13.19
N THR A 89 4.03 -44.76 -13.52
CA THR A 89 5.04 -45.17 -12.52
C THR A 89 5.72 -43.94 -11.91
N TYR A 90 6.26 -44.07 -10.69
CA TYR A 90 7.01 -42.97 -10.07
C TYR A 90 8.22 -42.52 -10.90
N ALA A 91 8.86 -43.45 -11.62
CA ALA A 91 9.97 -43.15 -12.53
C ALA A 91 9.50 -42.37 -13.78
N SER A 92 8.37 -42.78 -14.38
CA SER A 92 7.76 -42.06 -15.50
C SER A 92 7.35 -40.64 -15.10
N ILE A 93 6.67 -40.48 -13.97
CA ILE A 93 6.28 -39.17 -13.44
C ILE A 93 7.53 -38.31 -13.20
N ALA A 94 8.56 -38.85 -12.56
CA ALA A 94 9.81 -38.14 -12.29
C ALA A 94 10.47 -37.63 -13.59
N ALA A 95 10.50 -38.46 -14.63
CA ALA A 95 11.03 -38.09 -15.94
C ALA A 95 10.17 -37.03 -16.66
N LEU A 96 8.84 -37.05 -16.49
CA LEU A 96 7.92 -36.10 -17.14
C LEU A 96 7.99 -34.68 -16.56
N VAL A 97 8.33 -34.53 -15.28
CA VAL A 97 8.37 -33.23 -14.59
C VAL A 97 9.77 -32.81 -14.14
N ASP A 98 10.81 -33.47 -14.67
CA ASP A 98 12.21 -33.21 -14.36
C ASP A 98 12.50 -33.18 -12.84
N LEU A 99 11.90 -34.12 -12.12
CA LEU A 99 12.14 -34.31 -10.68
C LEU A 99 12.93 -35.58 -10.42
N SER A 100 13.58 -35.65 -9.26
CA SER A 100 14.15 -36.92 -8.81
C SER A 100 13.02 -37.89 -8.44
N VAL A 101 13.21 -39.19 -8.71
CA VAL A 101 12.29 -40.27 -8.30
C VAL A 101 11.89 -40.19 -6.81
N PRO A 102 12.83 -39.98 -5.85
CA PRO A 102 12.45 -39.84 -4.44
C PRO A 102 11.56 -38.62 -4.17
N GLU A 103 11.79 -37.48 -4.83
CA GLU A 103 10.95 -36.29 -4.67
C GLU A 103 9.56 -36.47 -5.26
N ALA A 104 9.46 -37.03 -6.47
CA ALA A 104 8.19 -37.36 -7.11
C ALA A 104 7.39 -38.34 -6.23
N THR A 105 8.05 -39.36 -5.68
CA THR A 105 7.45 -40.32 -4.75
C THR A 105 6.95 -39.64 -3.48
N ARG A 106 7.76 -38.75 -2.88
CA ARG A 106 7.40 -38.02 -1.66
C ARG A 106 6.16 -37.15 -1.88
N LEU A 107 6.12 -36.39 -2.97
CA LEU A 107 5.00 -35.48 -3.30
C LEU A 107 3.69 -36.23 -3.57
N VAL A 108 3.76 -37.35 -4.30
CA VAL A 108 2.58 -38.19 -4.58
C VAL A 108 2.07 -38.86 -3.30
N LYS A 109 2.97 -39.42 -2.49
CA LYS A 109 2.56 -40.07 -1.23
C LYS A 109 1.99 -39.08 -0.23
N SER A 110 2.61 -37.91 -0.05
CA SER A 110 2.12 -36.90 0.90
C SER A 110 0.72 -36.43 0.52
N THR A 111 0.45 -36.21 -0.76
CA THR A 111 -0.88 -35.80 -1.23
C THR A 111 -1.92 -36.90 -1.12
N MET A 112 -1.56 -38.16 -1.39
CA MET A 112 -2.49 -39.28 -1.20
C MET A 112 -2.88 -39.47 0.27
N VAL A 113 -1.94 -39.29 1.20
CA VAL A 113 -2.21 -39.36 2.65
C VAL A 113 -3.10 -38.18 3.08
N SER A 114 -2.77 -36.95 2.69
CA SER A 114 -3.59 -35.77 3.01
C SER A 114 -5.00 -35.85 2.41
N ARG A 115 -5.14 -36.45 1.22
CA ARG A 115 -6.46 -36.69 0.59
C ARG A 115 -7.23 -37.83 1.26
N ALA A 116 -6.57 -38.85 1.78
CA ALA A 116 -7.25 -39.89 2.56
C ALA A 116 -7.86 -39.34 3.86
N THR A 117 -7.27 -38.27 4.42
CA THR A 117 -7.83 -37.55 5.57
C THR A 117 -8.82 -36.45 5.18
N ALA A 118 -8.79 -35.98 3.92
CA ALA A 118 -9.69 -34.98 3.36
C ALA A 118 -10.65 -35.65 2.37
N MET A 119 -11.70 -36.27 2.89
CA MET A 119 -12.78 -36.86 2.07
C MET A 119 -13.31 -35.87 1.02
N PRO A 120 -13.38 -36.22 -0.28
CA PRO A 120 -14.02 -35.39 -1.29
C PRO A 120 -15.48 -35.83 -1.51
N ASP A 121 -16.43 -34.92 -1.37
CA ASP A 121 -17.80 -35.12 -1.83
C ASP A 121 -17.94 -34.56 -3.27
N VAL A 122 -18.23 -35.48 -4.18
CA VAL A 122 -18.91 -35.36 -5.48
C VAL A 122 -18.50 -34.27 -6.47
N HIS A 123 -18.00 -34.72 -7.63
CA HIS A 123 -18.24 -34.09 -8.93
C HIS A 123 -18.81 -35.18 -9.86
N PRO A 124 -19.80 -34.85 -10.68
CA PRO A 124 -19.74 -35.31 -12.06
C PRO A 124 -19.85 -34.13 -13.03
N ASP A 125 -19.11 -34.22 -14.12
CA ASP A 125 -19.27 -33.41 -15.31
C ASP A 125 -20.68 -33.56 -15.88
N ALA A 126 -21.25 -32.44 -16.32
CA ALA A 126 -22.25 -32.39 -17.39
C ALA A 126 -22.08 -31.05 -18.12
N GLU A 127 -21.51 -31.11 -19.32
CA GLU A 127 -21.79 -30.13 -20.35
C GLU A 127 -23.24 -30.34 -20.81
N ASP A 128 -24.06 -29.30 -20.90
CA ASP A 128 -24.63 -28.81 -22.17
C ASP A 128 -25.63 -27.65 -21.96
N ASP A 129 -25.54 -26.71 -22.89
CA ASP A 129 -26.50 -25.77 -23.46
C ASP A 129 -27.53 -24.92 -22.67
N ALA A 130 -27.63 -23.69 -23.19
CA ALA A 130 -28.80 -22.83 -23.33
C ALA A 130 -29.78 -22.63 -22.15
N SER A 131 -29.87 -21.38 -21.67
CA SER A 131 -31.13 -20.61 -21.70
C SER A 131 -30.96 -19.27 -20.97
N GLY A 132 -31.36 -18.20 -21.65
CA GLY A 132 -31.22 -16.83 -21.19
C GLY A 132 -32.02 -16.51 -19.92
N SER A 133 -31.37 -15.80 -19.01
CA SER A 133 -32.05 -15.05 -17.96
C SER A 133 -32.69 -13.81 -18.55
N ARG A 134 -34.02 -13.85 -18.75
CA ARG A 134 -34.84 -12.67 -18.92
C ARG A 134 -36.16 -12.85 -18.17
N SER A 135 -36.36 -11.97 -17.17
CA SER A 135 -37.61 -11.29 -16.77
C SER A 135 -37.60 -11.07 -15.25
N THR A 136 -37.54 -9.82 -14.76
CA THR A 136 -38.68 -8.96 -14.34
C THR A 136 -39.61 -9.69 -13.36
N GLU A 137 -39.75 -9.26 -12.10
CA GLU A 137 -40.54 -8.10 -11.62
C GLU A 137 -39.91 -7.55 -10.31
N GLU A 138 -39.65 -6.26 -10.15
CA GLU A 138 -40.58 -5.17 -9.78
C GLU A 138 -41.14 -5.30 -8.34
N ASN A 139 -40.58 -4.51 -7.42
CA ASN A 139 -41.38 -3.90 -6.35
C ASN A 139 -40.85 -2.49 -6.06
N VAL A 140 -41.57 -1.55 -6.66
CA VAL A 140 -41.57 -0.09 -6.48
C VAL A 140 -42.47 0.18 -5.26
N GLU A 141 -42.11 0.91 -4.21
CA GLU A 141 -41.98 2.38 -4.14
C GLU A 141 -41.74 2.75 -2.66
N GLY A 142 -40.86 3.71 -2.38
CA GLY A 142 -40.61 4.20 -1.02
C GLY A 142 -39.86 5.53 -0.95
N ARG A 143 -40.10 6.37 -1.96
CA ARG A 143 -39.84 7.81 -2.14
C ARG A 143 -39.37 8.66 -0.93
N ARG A 144 -38.45 9.58 -1.28
CA ARG A 144 -38.13 10.94 -0.77
C ARG A 144 -36.81 11.03 0.00
N ASP A 145 -35.93 11.99 -0.21
CA ASP A 145 -35.70 13.05 -1.20
C ASP A 145 -34.36 13.68 -0.73
N SER A 146 -33.40 13.91 -1.63
CA SER A 146 -32.43 15.04 -1.65
C SER A 146 -31.10 14.64 -2.30
N ALA A 147 -30.89 15.16 -3.51
CA ALA A 147 -29.64 15.23 -4.26
C ALA A 147 -28.76 16.41 -3.76
N PRO A 148 -27.56 16.72 -4.34
CA PRO A 148 -26.83 16.00 -5.39
C PRO A 148 -25.34 15.76 -5.10
N THR A 149 -24.80 14.93 -5.98
CA THR A 149 -23.40 14.59 -6.26
C THR A 149 -22.54 15.80 -6.68
N ALA A 150 -21.31 15.88 -6.16
CA ALA A 150 -20.24 16.66 -6.75
C ALA A 150 -19.14 15.71 -7.25
N THR A 151 -19.23 15.35 -8.52
CA THR A 151 -18.12 14.84 -9.33
C THR A 151 -17.17 16.00 -9.63
N VAL A 152 -15.90 15.87 -9.23
CA VAL A 152 -14.85 16.77 -9.73
C VAL A 152 -14.15 16.04 -10.87
N GLU A 153 -14.38 16.57 -12.07
CA GLU A 153 -13.74 16.17 -13.30
C GLU A 153 -12.25 16.56 -13.29
N LEU A 154 -11.44 15.60 -13.74
CA LEU A 154 -10.02 15.71 -13.96
C LEU A 154 -9.80 16.44 -15.29
N SER A 155 -9.37 17.71 -15.26
CA SER A 155 -8.88 18.40 -16.46
C SER A 155 -7.36 18.33 -16.49
N VAL A 156 -6.85 17.44 -17.34
CA VAL A 156 -5.47 17.42 -17.82
C VAL A 156 -5.45 18.21 -19.13
N ASP A 157 -4.89 19.41 -19.10
CA ASP A 157 -4.41 20.09 -20.31
C ASP A 157 -2.90 19.91 -20.36
N GLY A 158 -2.47 18.96 -21.20
CA GLY A 158 -1.13 18.95 -21.74
C GLY A 158 -1.13 19.73 -23.05
N ASP A 159 -0.23 20.69 -23.19
CA ASP A 159 0.22 21.15 -24.50
C ASP A 159 1.73 21.35 -24.51
N ALA A 160 2.32 20.97 -25.62
CA ALA A 160 3.71 20.61 -25.79
C ALA A 160 4.47 21.60 -26.67
N GLY A 161 5.80 21.62 -26.48
CA GLY A 161 6.78 22.14 -27.44
C GLY A 161 7.26 23.55 -27.16
N ALA A 162 8.45 23.99 -27.57
CA ALA A 162 9.64 23.35 -28.11
C ALA A 162 10.72 24.47 -28.15
N ASP A 163 11.98 24.07 -27.98
CA ASP A 163 13.23 24.66 -28.52
C ASP A 163 13.73 26.06 -28.08
N GLY A 164 15.03 26.14 -27.79
CA GLY A 164 15.78 27.42 -27.90
C GLY A 164 16.99 27.62 -26.97
N GLU A 165 18.11 26.96 -27.32
CA GLU A 165 19.52 27.41 -27.27
C GLU A 165 20.09 28.39 -26.21
N GLY A 166 21.29 28.01 -25.71
CA GLY A 166 22.42 28.91 -25.40
C GLY A 166 22.55 29.30 -23.92
N ALA A 167 23.71 29.38 -23.28
CA ALA A 167 25.09 29.11 -23.67
C ALA A 167 25.91 28.84 -22.38
N ARG A 168 26.81 27.87 -22.51
CA ARG A 168 28.15 27.74 -21.92
C ARG A 168 28.67 29.04 -21.30
N SER A 169 29.11 29.01 -20.05
CA SER A 169 30.30 29.75 -19.63
C SER A 169 30.91 29.16 -18.37
N ILE A 170 32.00 28.45 -18.60
CA ILE A 170 33.09 28.19 -17.65
C ILE A 170 33.92 29.47 -17.53
N ALA A 171 34.22 29.87 -16.30
CA ALA A 171 35.39 30.66 -15.91
C ALA A 171 35.67 30.39 -14.44
#